data_AF-D2TS77-F1
#
_entry.id   AF-D2TS77-F1
#
_cell.length_a   1.000
_cell.length_b   1.000
_cell.length_c   1.000
_cell.angle_alpha   90.00
_cell.angle_beta   90.00
_cell.angle_gamma   90.00
#
_symmetry.space_group_name_H-M   'P 1'
#
loop_
_entity.id
_entity.type
_entity.pdbx_description
1 polymer ?
#
loop_
_entity_poly.entity_id
_entity_poly.type
_entity_poly.pdbx_seq_one_letter_code
_entity_poly.pdbx_strand_id
1 'polypeptide(L)'
;MLTLTRLFIHPVKSMRGIGLTHALADVSGLAFDRIFMITETDGTFITARQYPQMVRFTPSPLHDGLHLTAPDGSSAVARFSDFAAQDAPTEVWGNHFTARIAPDAINQWLSGFFSRDVQLRWVGPQLTRRVKRHAGVPLSFADGYPYLLVNDASLRDLQRRCPAGVQVEQFRPNIVVSGASAWEEDTWKAIRIGEVVFDVVKPCSRCIFTTVSPEKGLKHPSGEPLATLQCFRTAPDNGDVDFGQNLIARNSGVIRVGDEVEILSTGPARVYGAARQDDTVAVAPQADAAVDIDWQGQAFRGNNQQVLLEQLESQGIRIPYSCRTGICGSCRIKLLEGEVSPLKKSALGADGTILSCSCVPKTALKLAR
;
A
#
# COMPACT_ATOMS: atom_id res chain seq x y z
N MET A 1 -22.69 -16.47 14.75
CA MET A 1 -21.48 -16.35 15.60
C MET A 1 -20.41 -15.66 14.78
N LEU A 2 -19.70 -14.70 15.37
CA LEU A 2 -18.62 -13.99 14.69
C LEU A 2 -17.33 -14.81 14.81
N THR A 3 -16.66 -15.08 13.68
CA THR A 3 -15.59 -16.08 13.61
C THR A 3 -14.47 -15.63 12.68
N LEU A 4 -13.23 -15.94 13.03
CA LEU A 4 -12.06 -15.80 12.18
C LEU A 4 -12.07 -16.86 11.07
N THR A 5 -12.17 -16.46 9.80
CA THR A 5 -12.34 -17.38 8.67
C THR A 5 -11.10 -17.54 7.81
N ARG A 6 -10.27 -16.51 7.68
CA ARG A 6 -9.02 -16.57 6.90
C ARG A 6 -7.94 -15.76 7.59
N LEU A 7 -6.72 -16.29 7.55
CA LEU A 7 -5.51 -15.62 8.00
C LEU A 7 -4.53 -15.49 6.84
N PHE A 8 -3.81 -14.37 6.78
CA PHE A 8 -2.79 -14.15 5.77
C PHE A 8 -1.55 -13.44 6.32
N ILE A 9 -0.40 -13.86 5.82
CA ILE A 9 0.86 -13.11 5.93
C ILE A 9 1.41 -12.80 4.55
N HIS A 10 2.05 -11.65 4.41
CA HIS A 10 2.68 -11.18 3.19
C HIS A 10 4.16 -10.92 3.45
N PRO A 11 5.02 -11.96 3.41
CA PRO A 11 6.38 -11.88 3.94
C PRO A 11 7.24 -10.79 3.32
N VAL A 12 7.12 -10.60 2.02
CA VAL A 12 7.74 -9.50 1.29
C VAL A 12 6.68 -8.46 0.95
N LYS A 13 6.93 -7.19 1.29
CA LYS A 13 6.06 -6.06 0.96
C LYS A 13 5.71 -6.09 -0.52
N SER A 14 4.42 -5.98 -0.82
CA SER A 14 3.84 -5.96 -2.18
C SER A 14 3.84 -7.28 -2.96
N MET A 15 4.45 -8.35 -2.46
CA MET A 15 4.41 -9.66 -3.13
C MET A 15 3.18 -10.49 -2.71
N ARG A 16 3.04 -11.69 -3.27
CA ARG A 16 1.93 -12.61 -3.00
C ARG A 16 1.79 -12.90 -1.51
N GLY A 17 0.54 -13.00 -1.07
CA GLY A 17 0.21 -13.42 0.29
C GLY A 17 0.11 -14.93 0.44
N ILE A 18 0.28 -15.40 1.67
CA ILE A 18 0.19 -16.82 2.04
C ILE A 18 -1.00 -16.96 2.99
N GLY A 19 -1.94 -17.85 2.63
CA GLY A 19 -3.03 -18.23 3.53
C GLY A 19 -2.53 -19.15 4.64
N LEU A 20 -2.96 -18.89 5.86
CA LEU A 20 -2.57 -19.64 7.06
C LEU A 20 -3.80 -20.25 7.75
N THR A 21 -3.60 -21.32 8.50
CA THR A 21 -4.59 -21.88 9.42
C THR A 21 -4.44 -21.33 10.84
N HIS A 22 -3.23 -20.87 11.20
CA HIS A 22 -2.92 -20.25 12.47
C HIS A 22 -1.67 -19.38 12.34
N ALA A 23 -1.50 -18.42 13.25
CA ALA A 23 -0.32 -17.58 13.31
C ALA A 23 -0.11 -17.01 14.72
N LEU A 24 1.15 -16.76 15.08
CA LEU A 24 1.48 -15.95 16.26
C LEU A 24 1.17 -14.49 15.93
N ALA A 25 0.19 -13.92 16.61
CA ALA A 25 -0.07 -12.49 16.63
C ALA A 25 0.77 -11.87 17.74
N ASP A 26 1.50 -10.81 17.39
CA ASP A 26 2.30 -10.02 18.31
C ASP A 26 1.99 -8.51 18.14
N VAL A 27 2.48 -7.67 19.04
CA VAL A 27 2.30 -6.21 18.98
C VAL A 27 2.81 -5.60 17.67
N SER A 28 3.80 -6.23 17.02
CA SER A 28 4.38 -5.79 15.75
C SER A 28 3.70 -6.33 14.49
N GLY A 29 2.72 -7.23 14.63
CA GLY A 29 2.04 -7.89 13.51
C GLY A 29 2.05 -9.42 13.64
N LEU A 30 1.49 -10.11 12.65
CA LEU A 30 1.66 -11.56 12.54
C LEU A 30 3.13 -11.90 12.30
N ALA A 31 3.60 -13.01 12.87
CA ALA A 31 4.94 -13.52 12.61
C ALA A 31 5.22 -13.64 11.11
N PHE A 32 6.40 -13.20 10.68
CA PHE A 32 6.84 -13.12 9.28
C PHE A 32 6.07 -12.14 8.39
N ASP A 33 5.20 -11.28 8.92
CA ASP A 33 4.42 -10.38 8.10
C ASP A 33 5.15 -9.10 7.68
N ARG A 34 5.36 -8.93 6.37
CA ARG A 34 6.08 -7.80 5.75
C ARG A 34 7.45 -7.53 6.43
N ILE A 35 8.17 -8.57 6.83
CA ILE A 35 9.52 -8.43 7.40
C ILE A 35 10.60 -8.22 6.32
N PHE A 36 10.25 -8.42 5.05
CA PHE A 36 11.10 -8.13 3.91
C PHE A 36 10.50 -7.05 2.99
N MET A 37 11.34 -6.33 2.27
CA MET A 37 10.94 -5.32 1.28
C MET A 37 11.99 -5.20 0.18
N ILE A 38 11.53 -4.93 -1.05
CA ILE A 38 12.41 -4.54 -2.16
C ILE A 38 12.61 -3.03 -2.12
N THR A 39 13.85 -2.58 -2.25
CA THR A 39 14.22 -1.16 -2.31
C THR A 39 15.12 -0.87 -3.49
N GLU A 40 15.23 0.41 -3.84
CA GLU A 40 16.40 0.94 -4.54
C GLU A 40 17.65 0.81 -3.66
N THR A 41 18.83 1.05 -4.25
CA THR A 41 20.12 1.01 -3.54
C THR A 41 20.23 2.07 -2.44
N ASP A 42 19.51 3.19 -2.57
CA ASP A 42 19.44 4.27 -1.57
C ASP A 42 18.43 4.00 -0.43
N GLY A 43 17.77 2.83 -0.43
CA GLY A 43 16.79 2.45 0.58
C GLY A 43 15.35 2.93 0.30
N THR A 44 15.09 3.55 -0.85
CA THR A 44 13.72 3.91 -1.28
C THR A 44 12.90 2.66 -1.55
N PHE A 45 11.73 2.55 -0.94
CA PHE A 45 10.86 1.39 -1.08
C PHE A 45 10.27 1.26 -2.49
N ILE A 46 10.24 0.04 -3.02
CA ILE A 46 9.59 -0.32 -4.28
C ILE A 46 8.29 -1.07 -3.97
N THR A 47 7.19 -0.75 -4.65
CA THR A 47 5.89 -1.39 -4.40
C THR A 47 5.15 -1.78 -5.66
N ALA A 48 4.16 -2.67 -5.53
CA ALA A 48 3.30 -3.02 -6.65
C ALA A 48 2.33 -1.91 -7.08
N ARG A 49 2.35 -0.74 -6.41
CA ARG A 49 1.71 0.47 -6.95
C ARG A 49 2.44 0.94 -8.21
N GLN A 50 3.76 0.83 -8.23
CA GLN A 50 4.65 1.15 -9.36
C GLN A 50 4.89 -0.08 -10.23
N TYR A 51 5.14 -1.24 -9.61
CA TYR A 51 5.49 -2.50 -10.29
C TYR A 51 4.48 -3.62 -9.99
N PRO A 52 3.26 -3.59 -10.56
CA PRO A 52 2.19 -4.55 -10.30
C PRO A 52 2.58 -6.04 -10.37
N GLN A 53 3.55 -6.39 -11.22
CA GLN A 53 4.07 -7.75 -11.38
C GLN A 53 4.67 -8.34 -10.09
N MET A 54 5.04 -7.51 -9.11
CA MET A 54 5.54 -7.97 -7.81
C MET A 54 4.60 -8.97 -7.13
N VAL A 55 3.28 -8.84 -7.33
CA VAL A 55 2.29 -9.75 -6.72
C VAL A 55 2.39 -11.19 -7.24
N ARG A 56 3.13 -11.42 -8.33
CA ARG A 56 3.34 -12.74 -8.92
C ARG A 56 4.52 -13.50 -8.33
N PHE A 57 5.41 -12.80 -7.62
CA PHE A 57 6.47 -13.44 -6.84
C PHE A 57 5.84 -14.18 -5.65
N THR A 58 6.31 -15.41 -5.43
CA THR A 58 5.81 -16.29 -4.37
C THR A 58 6.86 -16.42 -3.27
N PRO A 59 6.73 -15.65 -2.18
CA PRO A 59 7.60 -15.81 -1.02
C PRO A 59 7.23 -17.05 -0.22
N SER A 60 8.23 -17.71 0.35
CA SER A 60 8.09 -18.83 1.27
C SER A 60 9.04 -18.62 2.46
N PRO A 61 8.54 -18.18 3.63
CA PRO A 61 9.35 -18.04 4.83
C PRO A 61 9.99 -19.37 5.21
N LEU A 62 11.27 -19.31 5.56
CA LEU A 62 12.02 -20.42 6.14
C LEU A 62 12.28 -20.11 7.62
N HIS A 63 12.60 -21.14 8.40
CA HIS A 63 13.01 -20.97 9.80
C HIS A 63 14.24 -20.05 9.94
N ASP A 64 15.11 -20.02 8.93
CA ASP A 64 16.36 -19.27 8.88
C ASP A 64 16.40 -18.21 7.78
N GLY A 65 15.27 -17.87 7.12
CA GLY A 65 15.28 -16.85 6.07
C GLY A 65 14.06 -16.85 5.15
N LEU A 66 14.32 -16.67 3.86
CA LEU A 66 13.32 -16.57 2.80
C LEU A 66 13.74 -17.38 1.57
N HIS A 67 12.85 -18.23 1.08
CA HIS A 67 12.88 -18.71 -0.30
C HIS A 67 11.91 -17.87 -1.13
N LEU A 68 12.36 -17.40 -2.30
CA LEU A 68 11.56 -16.53 -3.16
C LEU A 68 11.53 -17.11 -4.57
N THR A 69 10.32 -17.40 -5.06
CA THR A 69 10.10 -17.89 -6.43
C THR A 69 9.57 -16.78 -7.32
N ALA A 70 10.21 -16.55 -8.46
CA ALA A 70 9.80 -15.58 -9.46
C ALA A 70 8.73 -16.14 -10.41
N PRO A 71 8.05 -15.29 -11.21
CA PRO A 71 7.00 -15.73 -12.11
C PRO A 71 7.45 -16.64 -13.26
N ASP A 72 8.75 -16.68 -13.57
CA ASP A 72 9.36 -17.54 -14.58
C ASP A 72 9.75 -18.93 -14.03
N GLY A 73 9.52 -19.17 -12.73
CA GLY A 73 9.85 -20.42 -12.05
C GLY A 73 11.27 -20.48 -11.47
N SER A 74 12.12 -19.49 -11.75
CA SER A 74 13.42 -19.38 -11.07
C SER A 74 13.22 -19.01 -9.59
N SER A 75 14.21 -19.32 -8.75
CA SER A 75 14.12 -19.01 -7.33
C SER A 75 15.47 -18.67 -6.72
N ALA A 76 15.42 -17.92 -5.62
CA ALA A 76 16.58 -17.56 -4.81
C ALA A 76 16.27 -17.73 -3.33
N VAL A 77 17.32 -17.90 -2.52
CA VAL A 77 17.23 -18.00 -1.06
C VAL A 77 18.08 -16.90 -0.44
N ALA A 78 17.58 -16.30 0.63
CA ALA A 78 18.34 -15.42 1.51
C ALA A 78 18.16 -15.87 2.95
N ARG A 79 19.23 -16.32 3.61
CA ARG A 79 19.21 -16.67 5.04
C ARG A 79 19.47 -15.43 5.88
N PHE A 80 18.90 -15.36 7.07
CA PHE A 80 19.12 -14.27 8.02
C PHE A 80 20.59 -14.05 8.34
N SER A 81 21.40 -15.12 8.36
CA SER A 81 22.85 -15.08 8.56
C SER A 81 23.61 -14.38 7.44
N ASP A 82 23.04 -14.32 6.24
CA ASP A 82 23.72 -13.84 5.04
C ASP A 82 23.47 -12.33 4.84
N PHE A 83 22.47 -11.76 5.53
CA PHE A 83 22.23 -10.33 5.52
C PHE A 83 23.38 -9.57 6.18
N ALA A 84 23.67 -8.38 5.66
CA ALA A 84 24.69 -7.50 6.22
C ALA A 84 24.50 -7.29 7.73
N ALA A 85 25.58 -7.36 8.51
CA ALA A 85 25.52 -7.21 9.96
C ALA A 85 25.13 -5.79 10.40
N GLN A 86 25.50 -4.79 9.59
CA GLN A 86 25.18 -3.38 9.82
C GLN A 86 23.82 -3.04 9.22
N ASP A 87 22.97 -2.38 10.01
CA ASP A 87 21.70 -1.90 9.50
C ASP A 87 21.93 -0.64 8.64
N ALA A 88 21.24 -0.56 7.50
CA ALA A 88 21.29 0.54 6.55
C ALA A 88 19.99 1.36 6.60
N PRO A 89 20.04 2.68 6.37
CA PRO A 89 18.85 3.53 6.37
C PRO A 89 17.87 3.16 5.26
N THR A 90 16.58 3.29 5.55
CA THR A 90 15.47 3.10 4.60
C THR A 90 14.26 3.94 5.06
N GLU A 91 13.25 4.06 4.21
CA GLU A 91 12.01 4.72 4.58
C GLU A 91 10.77 4.02 4.02
N VAL A 92 9.63 4.27 4.67
CA VAL A 92 8.30 3.94 4.14
C VAL A 92 7.37 5.08 4.53
N TRP A 93 6.86 5.81 3.52
CA TRP A 93 5.94 6.96 3.68
C TRP A 93 6.47 8.07 4.60
N GLY A 94 7.75 8.42 4.48
CA GLY A 94 8.41 9.45 5.29
C GLY A 94 8.78 9.01 6.71
N ASN A 95 8.46 7.77 7.09
CA ASN A 95 8.95 7.16 8.32
C ASN A 95 10.31 6.53 8.04
N HIS A 96 11.36 7.08 8.65
CA HIS A 96 12.75 6.69 8.45
C HIS A 96 13.19 5.72 9.56
N PHE A 97 13.84 4.63 9.16
CA PHE A 97 14.28 3.56 10.05
C PHE A 97 15.41 2.77 9.37
N THR A 98 15.81 1.65 9.95
CA THR A 98 16.94 0.85 9.46
C THR A 98 16.52 -0.57 9.09
N ALA A 99 17.25 -1.18 8.17
CA ALA A 99 17.07 -2.56 7.73
C ALA A 99 18.40 -3.13 7.21
N ARG A 100 18.54 -4.45 7.23
CA ARG A 100 19.73 -5.14 6.70
C ARG A 100 19.55 -5.46 5.22
N ILE A 101 20.64 -5.32 4.47
CA ILE A 101 20.67 -5.56 3.03
C ILE A 101 21.02 -7.04 2.79
N ALA A 102 20.31 -7.68 1.86
CA ALA A 102 20.57 -9.06 1.47
C ALA A 102 21.88 -9.20 0.64
N PRO A 103 22.45 -10.40 0.51
CA PRO A 103 23.62 -10.64 -0.32
C PRO A 103 23.45 -10.22 -1.79
N ASP A 104 24.56 -9.90 -2.45
CA ASP A 104 24.56 -9.47 -3.86
C ASP A 104 23.93 -10.49 -4.81
N ALA A 105 24.05 -11.79 -4.54
CA ALA A 105 23.49 -12.83 -5.41
C ALA A 105 21.97 -12.71 -5.58
N ILE A 106 21.22 -12.51 -4.48
CA ILE A 106 19.76 -12.34 -4.57
C ILE A 106 19.39 -10.97 -5.11
N ASN A 107 20.19 -9.94 -4.80
CA ASN A 107 19.95 -8.59 -5.33
C ASN A 107 20.12 -8.56 -6.86
N GLN A 108 21.19 -9.15 -7.40
CA GLN A 108 21.42 -9.26 -8.85
C GLN A 108 20.33 -10.08 -9.54
N TRP A 109 19.91 -11.19 -8.93
CA TRP A 109 18.79 -11.99 -9.44
C TRP A 109 17.49 -11.16 -9.51
N LEU A 110 17.16 -10.41 -8.45
CA LEU A 110 16.01 -9.51 -8.44
C LEU A 110 16.15 -8.38 -9.47
N SER A 111 17.32 -7.75 -9.58
CA SER A 111 17.58 -6.65 -10.52
C SER A 111 17.25 -7.04 -11.96
N GLY A 112 17.48 -8.29 -12.35
CA GLY A 112 17.07 -8.83 -13.65
C GLY A 112 15.57 -8.73 -13.94
N PHE A 113 14.70 -8.83 -12.91
CA PHE A 113 13.24 -8.73 -13.07
C PHE A 113 12.71 -7.29 -13.01
N PHE A 114 13.42 -6.39 -12.32
CA PHE A 114 13.03 -4.98 -12.22
C PHE A 114 13.70 -4.10 -13.28
N SER A 115 14.63 -4.67 -14.07
CA SER A 115 15.44 -3.96 -15.06
C SER A 115 16.16 -2.74 -14.51
N ARG A 116 16.56 -2.81 -13.23
CA ARG A 116 17.28 -1.78 -12.47
C ARG A 116 17.91 -2.40 -11.22
N ASP A 117 18.88 -1.71 -10.65
CA ASP A 117 19.51 -2.16 -9.40
C ASP A 117 18.53 -2.06 -8.23
N VAL A 118 18.22 -3.20 -7.62
CA VAL A 118 17.36 -3.30 -6.44
C VAL A 118 18.04 -4.09 -5.33
N GLN A 119 17.53 -3.91 -4.12
CA GLN A 119 17.98 -4.64 -2.93
C GLN A 119 16.80 -5.30 -2.23
N LEU A 120 16.95 -6.56 -1.86
CA LEU A 120 16.11 -7.15 -0.83
C LEU A 120 16.61 -6.68 0.54
N ARG A 121 15.68 -6.24 1.38
CA ARG A 121 15.96 -5.84 2.76
C ARG A 121 15.14 -6.63 3.76
N TRP A 122 15.75 -6.92 4.89
CA TRP A 122 15.12 -7.52 6.06
C TRP A 122 15.13 -6.50 7.20
N VAL A 123 14.03 -6.36 7.94
CA VAL A 123 13.94 -5.45 9.10
C VAL A 123 14.94 -5.77 10.22
N GLY A 124 15.62 -6.91 10.17
CA GLY A 124 16.55 -7.35 11.20
C GLY A 124 15.85 -7.97 12.42
N PRO A 125 16.62 -8.43 13.41
CA PRO A 125 16.08 -9.04 14.61
C PRO A 125 15.40 -8.04 15.55
N GLN A 126 15.71 -6.74 15.43
CA GLN A 126 15.13 -5.68 16.25
C GLN A 126 14.50 -4.61 15.36
N LEU A 127 13.20 -4.39 15.52
CA LEU A 127 12.48 -3.38 14.75
C LEU A 127 12.84 -1.98 15.21
N THR A 128 13.33 -1.13 14.31
CA THR A 128 13.62 0.29 14.60
C THR A 128 12.47 1.23 14.20
N ARG A 129 11.52 0.76 13.38
CA ARG A 129 10.36 1.54 12.96
C ARG A 129 9.21 1.47 13.96
N ARG A 130 8.42 2.55 14.06
CA ARG A 130 7.22 2.65 14.90
C ARG A 130 5.98 3.08 14.12
N VAL A 131 4.81 2.68 14.59
CA VAL A 131 3.52 3.17 14.08
C VAL A 131 3.41 4.68 14.35
N LYS A 132 3.01 5.44 13.33
CA LYS A 132 2.82 6.90 13.47
C LYS A 132 1.71 7.17 14.50
N ARG A 133 1.97 8.07 15.45
CA ARG A 133 1.09 8.37 16.61
C ARG A 133 0.96 7.26 17.66
N HIS A 134 1.69 6.15 17.52
CA HIS A 134 1.78 5.07 18.51
C HIS A 134 3.25 4.65 18.68
N ALA A 135 4.06 5.52 19.30
CA ALA A 135 5.51 5.36 19.40
C ALA A 135 5.97 4.09 20.13
N GLY A 136 5.10 3.49 20.96
CA GLY A 136 5.37 2.22 21.63
C GLY A 136 5.14 0.98 20.78
N VAL A 137 4.59 1.11 19.57
CA VAL A 137 4.20 -0.04 18.72
C VAL A 137 5.23 -0.22 17.60
N PRO A 138 6.04 -1.30 17.63
CA PRO A 138 6.95 -1.64 16.55
C PRO A 138 6.20 -1.93 15.26
N LEU A 139 6.82 -1.63 14.12
CA LEU A 139 6.21 -1.86 12.82
C LEU A 139 7.23 -2.45 11.85
N SER A 140 6.83 -3.43 11.04
CA SER A 140 7.64 -3.96 9.95
C SER A 140 7.59 -3.03 8.72
N PHE A 141 7.76 -3.58 7.51
CA PHE A 141 7.56 -2.83 6.26
C PHE A 141 6.08 -2.63 5.89
N ALA A 142 5.13 -2.96 6.77
CA ALA A 142 3.70 -2.67 6.61
C ALA A 142 3.45 -1.15 6.36
N ASP A 143 2.35 -0.78 5.71
CA ASP A 143 2.16 0.63 5.29
C ASP A 143 2.02 1.58 6.48
N GLY A 144 1.20 1.23 7.48
CA GLY A 144 0.99 2.11 8.64
C GLY A 144 0.60 1.41 9.93
N TYR A 145 0.04 0.21 9.87
CA TYR A 145 -0.39 -0.55 11.05
C TYR A 145 -0.04 -2.03 10.92
N PRO A 146 0.13 -2.74 12.04
CA PRO A 146 0.55 -4.15 12.03
C PRO A 146 -0.47 -5.13 11.43
N TYR A 147 -1.76 -4.80 11.49
CA TYR A 147 -2.83 -5.67 11.05
C TYR A 147 -3.86 -4.93 10.21
N LEU A 148 -4.43 -5.65 9.24
CA LEU A 148 -5.65 -5.26 8.54
C LEU A 148 -6.73 -6.33 8.71
N LEU A 149 -7.89 -5.93 9.22
CA LEU A 149 -9.10 -6.74 9.32
C LEU A 149 -10.06 -6.41 8.18
N VAL A 150 -10.67 -7.45 7.61
CA VAL A 150 -11.76 -7.35 6.64
C VAL A 150 -12.92 -8.23 7.08
N ASN A 151 -14.14 -7.74 6.93
CA ASN A 151 -15.35 -8.52 7.10
C ASN A 151 -15.79 -9.11 5.76
N ASP A 152 -16.06 -10.42 5.75
CA ASP A 152 -16.52 -11.16 4.58
C ASP A 152 -17.85 -10.60 4.03
N ALA A 153 -18.75 -10.14 4.91
CA ALA A 153 -20.02 -9.56 4.48
C ALA A 153 -19.81 -8.23 3.71
N SER A 154 -18.85 -7.41 4.14
CA SER A 154 -18.46 -6.17 3.45
C SER A 154 -17.82 -6.44 2.09
N LEU A 155 -16.98 -7.48 2.00
CA LEU A 155 -16.41 -7.92 0.73
C LEU A 155 -17.51 -8.37 -0.24
N ARG A 156 -18.49 -9.16 0.23
CA ARG A 156 -19.62 -9.60 -0.59
C ARG A 156 -20.50 -8.44 -1.02
N ASP A 157 -20.72 -7.46 -0.15
CA ASP A 157 -21.46 -6.25 -0.52
C ASP A 157 -20.74 -5.46 -1.63
N LEU A 158 -19.41 -5.34 -1.54
CA LEU A 158 -18.60 -4.75 -2.62
C LEU A 158 -18.67 -5.57 -3.91
N GLN A 159 -18.56 -6.89 -3.83
CA GLN A 159 -18.66 -7.80 -4.99
C GLN A 159 -20.01 -7.67 -5.72
N ARG A 160 -21.11 -7.44 -4.99
CA ARG A 160 -22.43 -7.20 -5.60
C ARG A 160 -22.54 -5.87 -6.34
N ARG A 161 -21.76 -4.87 -5.92
CA ARG A 161 -21.76 -3.52 -6.52
C ARG A 161 -20.74 -3.38 -7.66
N CYS A 162 -19.68 -4.17 -7.63
CA CYS A 162 -18.57 -4.04 -8.56
C CYS A 162 -18.80 -4.93 -9.80
N PRO A 163 -18.70 -4.38 -11.02
CA PRO A 163 -18.85 -5.16 -12.25
C PRO A 163 -17.66 -6.09 -12.52
N ALA A 164 -16.52 -5.88 -11.85
CA ALA A 164 -15.32 -6.70 -11.99
C ALA A 164 -15.23 -7.78 -10.90
N GLY A 165 -14.47 -8.84 -11.17
CA GLY A 165 -14.15 -9.85 -10.16
C GLY A 165 -13.29 -9.25 -9.04
N VAL A 166 -13.80 -9.29 -7.81
CA VAL A 166 -13.09 -8.76 -6.63
C VAL A 166 -12.66 -9.90 -5.71
N GLN A 167 -11.37 -9.97 -5.42
CA GLN A 167 -10.72 -10.94 -4.53
C GLN A 167 -10.25 -10.25 -3.25
N VAL A 168 -10.32 -10.95 -2.11
CA VAL A 168 -9.93 -10.36 -0.82
C VAL A 168 -8.42 -10.03 -0.78
N GLU A 169 -7.63 -10.78 -1.52
CA GLU A 169 -6.18 -10.68 -1.66
C GLU A 169 -5.76 -9.32 -2.23
N GLN A 170 -6.63 -8.65 -3.01
CA GLN A 170 -6.42 -7.28 -3.48
C GLN A 170 -6.37 -6.26 -2.32
N PHE A 171 -7.12 -6.53 -1.24
CA PHE A 171 -7.15 -5.68 -0.05
C PHE A 171 -6.02 -5.97 0.93
N ARG A 172 -5.35 -7.11 0.76
CA ARG A 172 -4.21 -7.54 1.55
C ARG A 172 -4.46 -7.63 3.07
N PRO A 173 -5.61 -8.17 3.54
CA PRO A 173 -5.84 -8.31 4.97
C PRO A 173 -4.84 -9.25 5.62
N ASN A 174 -4.75 -9.20 6.94
CA ASN A 174 -4.17 -10.26 7.76
C ASN A 174 -5.27 -11.15 8.34
N ILE A 175 -6.40 -10.55 8.67
CA ILE A 175 -7.51 -11.15 9.41
C ILE A 175 -8.77 -10.98 8.59
N VAL A 176 -9.49 -12.06 8.32
CA VAL A 176 -10.81 -12.03 7.69
C VAL A 176 -11.84 -12.68 8.60
N VAL A 177 -12.90 -11.97 8.93
CA VAL A 177 -13.95 -12.44 9.85
C VAL A 177 -15.28 -12.59 9.13
N SER A 178 -16.14 -13.48 9.61
CA SER A 178 -17.51 -13.65 9.12
C SER A 178 -18.49 -13.74 10.29
N GLY A 179 -19.78 -13.53 10.02
CA GLY A 179 -20.84 -13.59 11.03
C GLY A 179 -21.38 -12.23 11.47
N ALA A 180 -20.73 -11.14 11.06
CA ALA A 180 -21.22 -9.77 11.17
C ALA A 180 -22.02 -9.34 9.93
N SER A 181 -22.86 -8.32 10.10
CA SER A 181 -23.50 -7.64 8.96
C SER A 181 -22.46 -6.89 8.13
N ALA A 182 -22.75 -6.62 6.86
CA ALA A 182 -21.85 -5.81 6.03
C ALA A 182 -21.61 -4.43 6.68
N TRP A 183 -20.35 -4.01 6.72
CA TRP A 183 -19.86 -2.73 7.24
C TRP A 183 -19.95 -2.55 8.77
N GLU A 184 -20.41 -3.57 9.50
CA GLU A 184 -20.53 -3.54 10.96
C GLU A 184 -19.18 -3.32 11.66
N GLU A 185 -18.08 -3.77 11.03
CA GLU A 185 -16.72 -3.59 11.52
C GLU A 185 -16.29 -2.12 11.67
N ASP A 186 -16.97 -1.20 10.99
CA ASP A 186 -16.71 0.24 11.11
C ASP A 186 -17.06 0.79 12.50
N THR A 187 -17.91 0.08 13.25
CA THR A 187 -18.32 0.45 14.61
C THR A 187 -17.39 -0.08 15.69
N TRP A 188 -16.56 -1.09 15.39
CA TRP A 188 -15.76 -1.77 16.41
C TRP A 188 -14.64 -0.86 16.90
N LYS A 189 -14.35 -0.93 18.20
CA LYS A 189 -13.25 -0.20 18.86
C LYS A 189 -12.25 -1.12 19.52
N ALA A 190 -12.71 -2.24 20.06
CA ALA A 190 -11.85 -3.33 20.51
C ALA A 190 -12.52 -4.68 20.26
N ILE A 191 -11.72 -5.66 19.85
CA ILE A 191 -12.15 -7.04 19.63
C ILE A 191 -11.18 -8.01 20.28
N ARG A 192 -11.62 -9.23 20.55
CA ARG A 192 -10.79 -10.34 20.99
C ARG A 192 -10.93 -11.50 20.01
N ILE A 193 -9.81 -12.09 19.61
CA ILE A 193 -9.77 -13.30 18.76
C ILE A 193 -8.94 -14.33 19.51
N GLY A 194 -9.60 -15.41 19.94
CA GLY A 194 -9.00 -16.34 20.91
C GLY A 194 -8.59 -15.60 22.18
N GLU A 195 -7.29 -15.55 22.45
CA GLU A 195 -6.70 -14.89 23.63
C GLU A 195 -6.16 -13.47 23.34
N VAL A 196 -6.14 -13.07 22.07
CA VAL A 196 -5.48 -11.83 21.64
C VAL A 196 -6.51 -10.71 21.51
N VAL A 197 -6.26 -9.61 22.22
CA VAL A 197 -7.08 -8.41 22.17
C VAL A 197 -6.48 -7.41 21.17
N PHE A 198 -7.34 -6.86 20.32
CA PHE A 198 -6.97 -5.87 19.31
C PHE A 198 -7.72 -4.57 19.53
N ASP A 199 -7.01 -3.45 19.44
CA ASP A 199 -7.58 -2.13 19.25
C ASP A 199 -7.89 -1.92 17.76
N VAL A 200 -9.12 -1.50 17.47
CA VAL A 200 -9.55 -1.10 16.13
C VAL A 200 -9.27 0.39 15.97
N VAL A 201 -8.12 0.70 15.36
CA VAL A 201 -7.52 2.05 15.45
C VAL A 201 -8.15 3.03 14.48
N LYS A 202 -8.23 2.65 13.19
CA LYS A 202 -8.85 3.48 12.16
C LYS A 202 -9.20 2.71 10.88
N PRO A 203 -10.16 3.22 10.10
CA PRO A 203 -10.44 2.73 8.75
C PRO A 203 -9.18 2.68 7.87
N CYS A 204 -9.12 1.68 7.00
CA CYS A 204 -8.01 1.49 6.08
C CYS A 204 -8.29 2.14 4.73
N SER A 205 -7.61 3.25 4.47
CA SER A 205 -7.72 3.99 3.22
C SER A 205 -7.06 3.22 2.08
N ARG A 206 -7.80 3.03 1.00
CA ARG A 206 -7.43 2.21 -0.15
C ARG A 206 -6.74 3.05 -1.21
N CYS A 207 -5.83 2.39 -1.94
CA CYS A 207 -5.07 3.00 -3.02
C CYS A 207 -5.15 2.13 -4.28
N ILE A 208 -4.51 2.57 -5.35
CA ILE A 208 -4.45 1.85 -6.64
C ILE A 208 -3.98 0.40 -6.52
N PHE A 209 -3.28 0.01 -5.44
CA PHE A 209 -2.91 -1.38 -5.22
C PHE A 209 -4.12 -2.33 -5.30
N THR A 210 -5.29 -1.92 -4.80
CA THR A 210 -6.49 -2.78 -4.81
C THR A 210 -6.93 -3.12 -6.23
N THR A 211 -6.51 -2.37 -7.25
CA THR A 211 -6.87 -2.64 -8.64
C THR A 211 -5.94 -3.65 -9.31
N VAL A 212 -4.85 -4.05 -8.65
CA VAL A 212 -3.92 -5.04 -9.18
C VAL A 212 -4.49 -6.45 -9.01
N SER A 213 -4.63 -7.18 -10.12
CA SER A 213 -4.96 -8.61 -10.11
C SER A 213 -3.84 -9.41 -9.41
N PRO A 214 -4.13 -10.18 -8.34
CA PRO A 214 -3.13 -10.99 -7.64
C PRO A 214 -2.50 -12.10 -8.51
N GLU A 215 -3.24 -12.55 -9.51
CA GLU A 215 -2.82 -13.62 -10.44
C GLU A 215 -1.99 -13.05 -11.59
N LYS A 216 -2.49 -11.99 -12.23
CA LYS A 216 -1.90 -11.44 -13.46
C LYS A 216 -0.87 -10.35 -13.20
N GLY A 217 -0.88 -9.70 -12.03
CA GLY A 217 -0.03 -8.56 -11.73
C GLY A 217 -0.28 -7.38 -12.67
N LEU A 218 -1.54 -7.14 -13.02
CA LEU A 218 -1.96 -6.04 -13.89
C LEU A 218 -3.04 -5.22 -13.17
N LYS A 219 -2.96 -3.90 -13.29
CA LYS A 219 -4.01 -2.99 -12.82
C LYS A 219 -5.27 -3.18 -13.67
N HIS A 220 -6.44 -3.18 -13.06
CA HIS A 220 -7.69 -3.18 -13.79
C HIS A 220 -7.82 -1.89 -14.61
N PRO A 221 -8.14 -1.94 -15.92
CA PRO A 221 -8.15 -0.78 -16.81
C PRO A 221 -9.10 0.32 -16.33
N SER A 222 -10.28 -0.06 -15.81
CA SER A 222 -11.26 0.88 -15.24
C SER A 222 -11.00 1.26 -13.78
N GLY A 223 -9.89 0.84 -13.18
CA GLY A 223 -9.57 1.15 -11.78
C GLY A 223 -10.43 0.43 -10.73
N GLU A 224 -11.06 -0.69 -11.08
CA GLU A 224 -11.85 -1.50 -10.15
C GLU A 224 -10.97 -2.33 -9.20
N PRO A 225 -11.40 -2.59 -7.95
CA PRO A 225 -12.68 -2.19 -7.33
C PRO A 225 -12.65 -0.79 -6.68
N LEU A 226 -11.56 -0.04 -6.85
CA LEU A 226 -11.40 1.27 -6.20
C LEU A 226 -12.41 2.28 -6.73
N ALA A 227 -12.72 2.23 -8.03
CA ALA A 227 -13.78 3.04 -8.64
C ALA A 227 -15.16 2.77 -8.02
N THR A 228 -15.55 1.50 -7.87
CA THR A 228 -16.79 1.15 -7.16
C THR A 228 -16.81 1.64 -5.71
N LEU A 229 -15.70 1.45 -4.97
CA LEU A 229 -15.60 1.95 -3.60
C LEU A 229 -15.76 3.47 -3.51
N GLN A 230 -15.23 4.23 -4.47
CA GLN A 230 -15.39 5.69 -4.50
C GLN A 230 -16.86 6.11 -4.50
N CYS A 231 -17.76 5.33 -5.11
CA CYS A 231 -19.17 5.67 -5.19
C CYS A 231 -19.93 5.61 -3.85
N PHE A 232 -19.38 4.99 -2.80
CA PHE A 232 -20.11 4.88 -1.52
C PHE A 232 -19.25 4.78 -0.26
N ARG A 233 -17.91 4.70 -0.39
CA ARG A 233 -16.94 4.57 0.71
C ARG A 233 -15.97 5.74 0.78
N THR A 234 -16.33 6.88 0.19
CA THR A 234 -15.52 8.10 0.27
C THR A 234 -15.87 8.87 1.53
N ALA A 235 -14.88 9.15 2.37
CA ALA A 235 -15.03 9.92 3.60
C ALA A 235 -15.13 11.43 3.26
N PRO A 236 -16.22 12.13 3.63
CA PRO A 236 -16.44 13.52 3.23
C PRO A 236 -15.43 14.52 3.81
N ASP A 237 -14.82 14.19 4.96
CA ASP A 237 -13.89 15.04 5.70
C ASP A 237 -12.50 15.14 5.04
N ASN A 238 -12.05 14.06 4.39
CA ASN A 238 -10.69 13.99 3.86
C ASN A 238 -10.56 13.36 2.46
N GLY A 239 -11.66 12.84 1.89
CA GLY A 239 -11.69 12.20 0.57
C GLY A 239 -11.08 10.79 0.53
N ASP A 240 -10.72 10.21 1.67
CA ASP A 240 -10.20 8.84 1.73
C ASP A 240 -11.29 7.83 1.33
N VAL A 241 -10.90 6.84 0.53
CA VAL A 241 -11.79 5.73 0.15
C VAL A 241 -11.44 4.54 1.04
N ASP A 242 -12.32 4.17 1.97
CA ASP A 242 -11.97 3.23 3.04
C ASP A 242 -12.59 1.83 2.86
N PHE A 243 -11.80 0.78 3.10
CA PHE A 243 -12.26 -0.61 3.18
C PHE A 243 -11.38 -1.44 4.12
N GLY A 244 -12.00 -2.08 5.12
CA GLY A 244 -11.31 -2.78 6.21
C GLY A 244 -10.80 -1.84 7.31
N GLN A 245 -10.35 -2.43 8.42
CA GLN A 245 -9.96 -1.73 9.63
C GLN A 245 -8.51 -2.05 10.03
N ASN A 246 -7.72 -1.03 10.36
CA ASN A 246 -6.37 -1.22 10.86
C ASN A 246 -6.39 -1.54 12.35
N LEU A 247 -5.65 -2.57 12.77
CA LEU A 247 -5.60 -3.00 14.17
C LEU A 247 -4.20 -2.92 14.77
N ILE A 248 -4.16 -2.83 16.11
CA ILE A 248 -2.97 -3.03 16.93
C ILE A 248 -3.31 -4.07 18.00
N ALA A 249 -2.46 -5.09 18.17
CA ALA A 249 -2.61 -6.08 19.23
C ALA A 249 -2.13 -5.50 20.58
N ARG A 250 -2.86 -5.77 21.66
CA ARG A 250 -2.50 -5.37 23.04
C ARG A 250 -1.59 -6.39 23.71
N ASN A 251 -1.69 -7.65 23.30
CA ASN A 251 -0.93 -8.78 23.81
C ASN A 251 -0.57 -9.73 22.66
N SER A 252 0.23 -10.74 22.96
CA SER A 252 0.69 -11.73 21.99
C SER A 252 0.02 -13.09 22.24
N GLY A 253 -0.22 -13.86 21.20
CA GLY A 253 -0.84 -15.17 21.29
C GLY A 253 -1.09 -15.81 19.92
N VAL A 254 -1.37 -17.11 19.91
CA VAL A 254 -1.68 -17.82 18.66
C VAL A 254 -3.17 -17.68 18.36
N ILE A 255 -3.50 -17.11 17.21
CA ILE A 255 -4.86 -17.09 16.67
C ILE A 255 -5.00 -18.12 15.54
N ARG A 256 -6.19 -18.69 15.40
CA ARG A 256 -6.49 -19.80 14.47
C ARG A 256 -7.76 -19.50 13.68
N VAL A 257 -7.77 -19.97 12.43
CA VAL A 257 -9.01 -20.04 11.66
C VAL A 257 -10.00 -20.92 12.43
N GLY A 258 -11.21 -20.40 12.64
CA GLY A 258 -12.24 -21.00 13.48
C GLY A 258 -12.37 -20.36 14.87
N ASP A 259 -11.40 -19.55 15.31
CA ASP A 259 -11.50 -18.85 16.60
C ASP A 259 -12.71 -17.91 16.62
N GLU A 260 -13.39 -17.89 17.77
CA GLU A 260 -14.41 -16.89 18.05
C GLU A 260 -13.82 -15.49 18.06
N VAL A 261 -14.59 -14.56 17.51
CA VAL A 261 -14.30 -13.13 17.57
C VAL A 261 -15.34 -12.49 18.48
N GLU A 262 -14.89 -11.94 19.60
CA GLU A 262 -15.75 -11.21 20.53
C GLU A 262 -15.56 -9.70 20.32
N ILE A 263 -16.66 -8.96 20.25
CA ILE A 263 -16.62 -7.50 20.21
C ILE A 263 -16.61 -6.98 21.65
N LEU A 264 -15.49 -6.39 22.07
CA LEU A 264 -15.31 -5.89 23.43
C LEU A 264 -15.87 -4.49 23.62
N SER A 265 -15.81 -3.66 22.57
CA SER A 265 -16.42 -2.33 22.59
C SER A 265 -16.71 -1.82 21.18
N THR A 266 -17.73 -0.98 21.10
CA THR A 266 -18.17 -0.31 19.87
C THR A 266 -18.20 1.20 20.06
N GLY A 267 -18.34 1.91 18.95
CA GLY A 267 -18.54 3.34 18.90
C GLY A 267 -19.13 3.75 17.55
N PRO A 268 -19.27 5.07 17.31
CA PRO A 268 -19.81 5.55 16.04
C PRO A 268 -18.91 5.13 14.88
N ALA A 269 -19.54 4.65 13.81
CA ALA A 269 -18.90 4.43 12.53
C ALA A 269 -18.60 5.76 11.83
N ARG A 270 -17.58 5.75 10.97
CA ARG A 270 -17.33 6.88 10.08
C ARG A 270 -18.46 6.98 9.05
N VAL A 271 -18.87 8.21 8.75
CA VAL A 271 -19.87 8.48 7.71
C VAL A 271 -19.20 8.47 6.34
N TYR A 272 -19.81 7.80 5.38
CA TYR A 272 -19.34 7.69 4.01
C TYR A 272 -20.38 8.19 3.01
N GLY A 273 -19.90 8.64 1.86
CA GLY A 273 -20.73 8.99 0.72
C GLY A 273 -20.07 8.64 -0.61
N ALA A 274 -20.72 9.06 -1.69
CA ALA A 274 -20.10 9.04 -3.00
C ALA A 274 -19.02 10.11 -3.09
N ALA A 275 -17.90 9.77 -3.74
CA ALA A 275 -17.03 10.77 -4.34
C ALA A 275 -17.91 11.65 -5.22
N ARG A 276 -17.72 12.97 -5.17
CA ARG A 276 -18.46 13.90 -6.04
C ARG A 276 -18.27 13.41 -7.48
N GLN A 277 -19.36 12.92 -8.08
CA GLN A 277 -19.35 12.47 -9.47
C GLN A 277 -18.91 13.66 -10.32
N ASP A 278 -18.02 13.39 -11.28
CA ASP A 278 -17.59 14.27 -12.38
C ASP A 278 -16.20 14.91 -12.28
N ASP A 279 -15.21 14.19 -11.73
CA ASP A 279 -13.82 14.66 -11.70
C ASP A 279 -12.97 14.19 -12.89
N THR A 280 -13.20 13.05 -13.55
CA THR A 280 -12.31 12.63 -14.67
C THR A 280 -12.46 13.56 -15.87
N VAL A 281 -11.35 14.17 -16.28
CA VAL A 281 -11.30 15.05 -17.47
C VAL A 281 -10.83 14.22 -18.66
N ALA A 282 -11.57 14.26 -19.76
CA ALA A 282 -11.10 13.68 -21.02
C ALA A 282 -9.85 14.46 -21.47
N VAL A 283 -8.70 13.78 -21.48
CA VAL A 283 -7.46 14.38 -21.97
C VAL A 283 -7.56 14.47 -23.49
N ALA A 284 -7.51 15.69 -24.03
CA ALA A 284 -7.42 15.86 -25.47
C ALA A 284 -6.10 15.27 -25.99
N PRO A 285 -6.11 14.42 -27.03
CA PRO A 285 -4.88 13.88 -27.59
C PRO A 285 -3.98 15.03 -28.07
N GLN A 286 -2.80 15.09 -27.48
CA GLN A 286 -1.78 16.11 -27.73
C GLN A 286 -0.57 15.44 -28.40
N ALA A 287 0.02 16.10 -29.40
CA ALA A 287 1.25 15.64 -30.02
C ALA A 287 2.39 15.57 -28.99
N ASP A 288 3.16 14.50 -29.01
CA ASP A 288 4.28 14.29 -28.10
C ASP A 288 5.28 15.47 -28.22
N ALA A 289 5.56 16.10 -27.10
CA ALA A 289 6.46 17.24 -27.03
C ALA A 289 7.22 17.25 -25.71
N ALA A 290 8.49 17.63 -25.81
CA ALA A 290 9.32 17.89 -24.64
C ALA A 290 8.94 19.21 -23.98
N VAL A 291 9.05 19.26 -22.65
CA VAL A 291 8.72 20.42 -21.82
C VAL A 291 9.73 20.54 -20.70
N ASP A 292 10.18 21.76 -20.41
CA ASP A 292 11.13 22.01 -19.33
C ASP A 292 10.40 22.08 -17.99
N ILE A 293 10.89 21.37 -16.99
CA ILE A 293 10.31 21.30 -15.65
C ILE A 293 11.37 21.75 -14.65
N ASP A 294 11.08 22.81 -13.91
CA ASP A 294 11.87 23.30 -12.78
C ASP A 294 11.20 22.88 -11.47
N TRP A 295 11.91 22.10 -10.67
CA TRP A 295 11.54 21.82 -9.28
C TRP A 295 12.52 22.51 -8.34
N GLN A 296 12.08 23.59 -7.69
CA GLN A 296 12.88 24.33 -6.69
C GLN A 296 14.30 24.70 -7.15
N GLY A 297 14.45 25.07 -8.43
CA GLY A 297 15.73 25.43 -9.07
C GLY A 297 16.45 24.26 -9.76
N GLN A 298 15.94 23.03 -9.66
CA GLN A 298 16.43 21.88 -10.42
C GLN A 298 15.62 21.74 -11.73
N ALA A 299 16.19 22.23 -12.83
CA ALA A 299 15.59 22.12 -14.15
C ALA A 299 15.96 20.80 -14.85
N PHE A 300 14.97 20.15 -15.48
CA PHE A 300 15.15 18.96 -16.29
C PHE A 300 14.16 18.92 -17.44
N ARG A 301 14.44 18.09 -18.45
CA ARG A 301 13.61 17.95 -19.64
C ARG A 301 12.62 16.80 -19.47
N GLY A 302 11.34 17.13 -19.40
CA GLY A 302 10.21 16.21 -19.33
C GLY A 302 9.44 16.11 -20.65
N ASN A 303 8.22 15.58 -20.56
CA ASN A 303 7.28 15.47 -21.68
C ASN A 303 5.83 15.76 -21.24
N ASN A 304 4.96 15.88 -22.23
CA ASN A 304 3.53 16.14 -22.09
C ASN A 304 2.66 14.87 -22.16
N GLN A 305 3.25 13.69 -21.92
CA GLN A 305 2.56 12.39 -21.97
C GLN A 305 2.49 11.72 -20.60
N GLN A 306 3.53 11.90 -19.77
CA GLN A 306 3.67 11.28 -18.45
C GLN A 306 3.16 12.20 -17.34
N VAL A 307 2.63 11.61 -16.26
CA VAL A 307 2.22 12.40 -15.08
C VAL A 307 3.44 13.00 -14.39
N LEU A 308 3.26 14.20 -13.83
CA LEU A 308 4.29 14.97 -13.14
C LEU A 308 5.01 14.18 -12.05
N LEU A 309 4.27 13.38 -11.28
CA LEU A 309 4.86 12.57 -10.21
C LEU A 309 5.94 11.62 -10.74
N GLU A 310 5.68 10.92 -11.85
CA GLU A 310 6.64 9.96 -12.42
C GLU A 310 7.87 10.67 -13.00
N GLN A 311 7.66 11.83 -13.62
CA GLN A 311 8.74 12.64 -14.16
C GLN A 311 9.64 13.18 -13.04
N LEU A 312 9.07 13.70 -11.94
CA LEU A 312 9.82 14.14 -10.76
C LEU A 312 10.59 12.97 -10.12
N GLU A 313 9.95 11.81 -9.96
CA GLU A 313 10.59 10.61 -9.42
C GLU A 313 11.80 10.15 -10.26
N SER A 314 11.71 10.26 -11.59
CA SER A 314 12.80 9.90 -12.50
C SER A 314 14.06 10.76 -12.29
N GLN A 315 13.90 11.95 -11.73
CA GLN A 315 14.98 12.89 -11.42
C GLN A 315 15.43 12.82 -9.95
N GLY A 316 14.96 11.81 -9.20
CA GLY A 316 15.25 11.65 -7.78
C GLY A 316 14.47 12.58 -6.86
N ILE A 317 13.51 13.36 -7.38
CA ILE A 317 12.69 14.28 -6.58
C ILE A 317 11.55 13.50 -5.92
N ARG A 318 11.54 13.47 -4.59
CA ARG A 318 10.57 12.68 -3.81
C ARG A 318 9.38 13.53 -3.37
N ILE A 319 8.23 13.31 -4.00
CA ILE A 319 6.95 13.86 -3.56
C ILE A 319 6.18 12.78 -2.80
N PRO A 320 5.62 13.05 -1.61
CA PRO A 320 4.75 12.09 -0.92
C PRO A 320 3.57 11.70 -1.82
N TYR A 321 3.17 10.44 -1.88
CA TYR A 321 1.96 10.03 -2.57
C TYR A 321 1.30 8.86 -1.84
N SER A 322 0.06 8.53 -2.18
CA SER A 322 -0.59 7.32 -1.64
C SER A 322 -1.41 6.60 -2.71
N CYS A 323 -2.31 7.34 -3.40
CA CYS A 323 -3.20 6.75 -4.39
C CYS A 323 -2.62 6.66 -5.82
N ARG A 324 -1.76 7.59 -6.23
CA ARG A 324 -1.32 7.80 -7.63
C ARG A 324 -2.46 8.02 -8.66
N THR A 325 -3.63 8.44 -8.20
CA THR A 325 -4.83 8.60 -9.03
C THR A 325 -5.54 9.93 -8.77
N GLY A 326 -4.86 10.91 -8.17
CA GLY A 326 -5.41 12.25 -7.94
C GLY A 326 -6.55 12.36 -6.92
N ILE A 327 -6.64 11.43 -5.95
CA ILE A 327 -7.74 11.41 -4.97
C ILE A 327 -7.25 11.67 -3.54
N CYS A 328 -6.21 10.97 -3.08
CA CYS A 328 -5.77 11.05 -1.68
C CYS A 328 -5.13 12.39 -1.28
N GLY A 329 -4.90 13.30 -2.24
CA GLY A 329 -4.24 14.59 -1.99
C GLY A 329 -2.77 14.54 -1.55
N SER A 330 -2.21 13.36 -1.25
CA SER A 330 -0.84 13.24 -0.71
C SER A 330 0.23 13.81 -1.65
N CYS A 331 0.01 13.72 -2.97
CA CYS A 331 0.92 14.18 -4.03
C CYS A 331 0.78 15.67 -4.35
N ARG A 332 0.16 16.45 -3.45
CA ARG A 332 -0.07 17.88 -3.62
C ARG A 332 1.25 18.63 -3.57
N ILE A 333 1.46 19.48 -4.57
CA ILE A 333 2.58 20.41 -4.73
C ILE A 333 2.04 21.75 -5.24
N LYS A 334 2.87 22.80 -5.24
CA LYS A 334 2.49 24.11 -5.75
C LYS A 334 2.97 24.30 -7.19
N LEU A 335 2.06 24.76 -8.06
CA LEU A 335 2.39 25.21 -9.42
C LEU A 335 2.65 26.72 -9.37
N LEU A 336 3.90 27.13 -9.59
CA LEU A 336 4.31 28.53 -9.55
C LEU A 336 4.16 29.20 -10.92
N GLU A 337 4.58 28.51 -11.99
CA GLU A 337 4.51 28.99 -13.37
C GLU A 337 4.18 27.81 -14.30
N GLY A 338 3.49 28.10 -15.41
CA GLY A 338 3.13 27.13 -16.45
C GLY A 338 1.71 26.56 -16.33
N GLU A 339 1.39 25.64 -17.23
CA GLU A 339 0.07 24.99 -17.32
C GLU A 339 0.21 23.47 -17.30
N VAL A 340 -0.74 22.80 -16.63
CA VAL A 340 -0.86 21.35 -16.61
C VAL A 340 -2.21 20.91 -17.15
N SER A 341 -2.23 19.75 -17.78
CA SER A 341 -3.43 19.02 -18.16
C SER A 341 -3.82 18.07 -17.02
N PRO A 342 -4.90 18.36 -16.27
CA PRO A 342 -5.33 17.47 -15.20
C PRO A 342 -6.01 16.22 -15.77
N LEU A 343 -5.70 15.05 -15.22
CA LEU A 343 -6.47 13.82 -15.45
C LEU A 343 -7.76 13.80 -14.62
N LYS A 344 -7.83 14.65 -13.58
CA LYS A 344 -9.00 14.85 -12.72
C LYS A 344 -9.20 16.31 -12.36
N LYS A 345 -10.43 16.84 -12.35
CA LYS A 345 -10.74 18.22 -11.95
C LYS A 345 -10.26 18.49 -10.52
N SER A 346 -10.44 17.54 -9.60
CA SER A 346 -9.86 17.56 -8.24
C SER A 346 -8.34 17.66 -8.16
N ALA A 347 -7.62 17.43 -9.28
CA ALA A 347 -6.17 17.55 -9.32
C ALA A 347 -5.71 19.00 -9.28
N LEU A 348 -6.59 19.98 -9.54
CA LEU A 348 -6.30 21.41 -9.45
C LEU A 348 -6.93 22.00 -8.18
N GLY A 349 -6.09 22.58 -7.33
CA GLY A 349 -6.51 23.37 -6.18
C GLY A 349 -6.76 24.83 -6.55
N ALA A 350 -7.74 25.46 -5.91
CA ALA A 350 -8.04 26.88 -6.11
C ALA A 350 -6.92 27.83 -5.62
N ASP A 351 -5.98 27.32 -4.84
CA ASP A 351 -4.82 28.02 -4.27
C ASP A 351 -3.55 27.91 -5.14
N GLY A 352 -3.68 27.42 -6.38
CA GLY A 352 -2.55 27.15 -7.27
C GLY A 352 -1.77 25.87 -6.93
N THR A 353 -2.31 25.01 -6.06
CA THR A 353 -1.76 23.68 -5.86
C THR A 353 -2.26 22.69 -6.90
N ILE A 354 -1.46 21.67 -7.18
CA ILE A 354 -1.81 20.58 -8.10
C ILE A 354 -1.47 19.23 -7.49
N LEU A 355 -2.17 18.18 -7.92
CA LEU A 355 -1.84 16.80 -7.59
C LEU A 355 -0.89 16.26 -8.67
N SER A 356 0.41 16.23 -8.38
CA SER A 356 1.46 15.77 -9.32
C SER A 356 1.18 14.40 -9.92
N CYS A 357 0.49 13.53 -9.18
CA CYS A 357 0.13 12.19 -9.63
C CYS A 357 -1.09 12.12 -10.56
N SER A 358 -1.68 13.25 -10.92
CA SER A 358 -2.87 13.35 -11.77
C SER A 358 -2.84 14.59 -12.65
N CYS A 359 -1.65 15.13 -12.91
CA CYS A 359 -1.41 16.27 -13.78
C CYS A 359 -0.27 15.93 -14.75
N VAL A 360 -0.47 16.20 -16.04
CA VAL A 360 0.54 16.08 -17.09
C VAL A 360 0.97 17.48 -17.50
N PRO A 361 2.26 17.76 -17.69
CA PRO A 361 2.72 19.08 -18.15
C PRO A 361 2.14 19.46 -19.52
N LYS A 362 1.69 20.70 -19.68
CA LYS A 362 1.23 21.24 -20.98
C LYS A 362 2.23 22.25 -21.55
N THR A 363 2.86 23.05 -20.68
CA THR A 363 3.93 23.99 -21.01
C THR A 363 5.12 23.78 -20.09
N ALA A 364 6.16 24.61 -20.21
CA ALA A 364 7.25 24.63 -19.24
C ALA A 364 6.72 25.00 -17.84
N LEU A 365 7.20 24.30 -16.81
CA LEU A 365 6.66 24.37 -15.46
C LEU A 365 7.70 24.84 -14.45
N LYS A 366 7.23 25.57 -13.44
CA LYS A 366 7.99 25.84 -12.22
C LYS A 366 7.19 25.39 -11.01
N LEU A 367 7.79 24.55 -10.19
CA LEU A 367 7.12 23.81 -9.14
C LEU A 367 7.82 24.01 -7.79
N ALA A 368 7.03 23.99 -6.74
CA ALA A 368 7.51 23.99 -5.36
C ALA A 368 6.72 23.02 -4.49
N ARG A 369 7.25 22.73 -3.31
CA ARG A 369 6.63 21.85 -2.33
C ARG A 369 5.28 22.37 -1.83
#